data_AF-A0A1Q7TLH2-F1
#
_entry.id   AF-A0A1Q7TLH2-F1
#
_cell.length_a   1.000
_cell.length_b   1.000
_cell.length_c   1.000
_cell.angle_alpha   90.00
_cell.angle_beta   90.00
_cell.angle_gamma   90.00
#
_symmetry.space_group_name_H-M   'P 1'
#
loop_
_entity.id
_entity.type
_entity.pdbx_description
1 polymer ?
#
loop_
_entity_poly.entity_id
_entity_poly.type
_entity_poly.pdbx_seq_one_letter_code
_entity_poly.pdbx_strand_id
1 'polypeptide(L)'
;MTQAGLYTGFGRIDQLVSSSDDALAIIGPGEEIHVEFNAALAPLRAGWSRRFVLEANGWAKDMDLYTRDRDTLDPLPVSGRNAEMRDRLNQRYNQRSWHGG
;
A
#
# COMPACT_ATOMS: atom_id res chain seq x y z
N MET A 1 17.03 -7.15 -5.92
CA MET A 1 17.00 -7.48 -4.49
C MET A 1 15.70 -6.98 -3.91
N THR A 2 15.09 -7.76 -3.01
CA THR A 2 13.78 -7.47 -2.41
C THR A 2 13.84 -7.83 -0.92
N GLN A 3 13.20 -7.02 -0.08
CA GLN A 3 13.25 -7.18 1.37
C GLN A 3 12.53 -8.46 1.80
N ALA A 4 13.04 -9.15 2.82
CA ALA A 4 12.37 -10.33 3.37
C ALA A 4 11.17 -9.94 4.25
N GLY A 5 10.07 -10.69 4.15
CA GLY A 5 8.87 -10.47 4.96
C GLY A 5 7.58 -10.89 4.27
N LEU A 6 6.45 -10.44 4.82
CA LEU A 6 5.12 -10.75 4.31
C LEU A 6 4.58 -9.59 3.46
N TYR A 7 4.44 -9.85 2.18
CA TYR A 7 3.81 -8.97 1.21
C TYR A 7 2.31 -9.25 1.11
N THR A 8 1.57 -8.28 0.61
CA THR A 8 0.13 -8.46 0.32
C THR A 8 -0.06 -9.51 -0.77
N GLY A 9 -1.03 -10.41 -0.56
CA GLY A 9 -1.45 -11.37 -1.58
C GLY A 9 -2.17 -10.68 -2.73
N PHE A 10 -2.06 -11.25 -3.94
CA PHE A 10 -2.76 -10.70 -5.10
C PHE A 10 -4.28 -10.87 -4.96
N GLY A 11 -5.03 -9.88 -5.44
CA GLY A 11 -6.49 -9.88 -5.45
C GLY A 11 -7.09 -8.61 -4.87
N ARG A 12 -8.35 -8.71 -4.42
CA ARG A 12 -9.09 -7.57 -3.87
C ARG A 12 -8.57 -7.21 -2.47
N ILE A 13 -8.11 -5.97 -2.34
CA ILE A 13 -7.53 -5.41 -1.11
C ILE A 13 -8.26 -4.17 -0.62
N ASP A 14 -9.52 -3.97 -1.02
CA ASP A 14 -10.32 -2.78 -0.71
C ASP A 14 -10.24 -2.35 0.77
N GLN A 15 -10.26 -3.31 1.69
CA GLN A 15 -10.20 -3.06 3.12
C GLN A 15 -8.84 -2.54 3.61
N LEU A 16 -7.74 -2.88 2.92
CA LEU A 16 -6.40 -2.37 3.25
C LEU A 16 -6.22 -0.91 2.82
N VAL A 17 -6.96 -0.45 1.81
CA VAL A 17 -6.75 0.87 1.18
C VAL A 17 -7.93 1.82 1.43
N SER A 18 -8.96 1.39 2.16
CA SER A 18 -10.15 2.21 2.45
C SER A 18 -9.94 3.24 3.56
N SER A 19 -8.92 3.07 4.40
CA SER A 19 -8.69 3.89 5.59
C SER A 19 -7.20 3.99 5.92
N SER A 20 -6.78 5.13 6.46
CA SER A 20 -5.42 5.33 6.97
C SER A 20 -5.32 4.90 8.43
N ASP A 21 -5.33 3.59 8.69
CA ASP A 21 -5.43 2.97 10.02
C ASP A 21 -4.20 2.15 10.43
N ASP A 22 -3.05 2.43 9.81
CA ASP A 22 -1.77 1.72 9.95
C ASP A 22 -1.75 0.29 9.34
N ALA A 23 -2.87 -0.24 8.84
CA ALA A 23 -2.83 -1.39 7.94
C ALA A 23 -2.18 -0.98 6.61
N LEU A 24 -1.36 -1.86 6.04
CA LEU A 24 -0.61 -1.55 4.82
C LEU A 24 -0.82 -2.61 3.76
N ALA A 25 -1.20 -2.16 2.56
CA ALA A 25 -0.91 -2.89 1.34
C ALA A 25 0.59 -2.79 1.06
N ILE A 26 1.28 -3.93 1.11
CA ILE A 26 2.72 -4.05 0.92
C ILE A 26 2.98 -4.69 -0.44
N ILE A 27 3.53 -3.91 -1.36
CA ILE A 27 3.87 -4.32 -2.72
C ILE A 27 5.39 -4.33 -2.92
N GLY A 28 5.86 -5.29 -3.70
CA GLY A 28 7.27 -5.45 -4.07
C GLY A 28 7.63 -4.79 -5.40
N PRO A 29 8.92 -4.88 -5.81
CA PRO A 29 9.36 -4.37 -7.10
C PRO A 29 8.60 -5.01 -8.27
N GLY A 30 8.09 -4.18 -9.17
CA GLY A 30 7.33 -4.64 -10.35
C GLY A 30 5.87 -4.99 -10.07
N GLU A 31 5.39 -4.82 -8.84
CA GLU A 31 3.99 -5.00 -8.48
C GLU A 31 3.23 -3.67 -8.50
N GLU A 32 1.91 -3.74 -8.57
CA GLU A 32 1.04 -2.58 -8.61
C GLU A 32 -0.20 -2.74 -7.73
N ILE A 33 -0.77 -1.60 -7.33
CA ILE A 33 -2.15 -1.51 -6.87
C ILE A 33 -2.96 -0.91 -8.01
N HIS A 34 -3.89 -1.71 -8.54
CA HIS A 34 -4.79 -1.27 -9.59
C HIS A 34 -6.06 -0.64 -8.99
N VAL A 35 -6.38 0.59 -9.38
CA VAL A 35 -7.57 1.31 -8.91
C VAL A 35 -8.47 1.65 -10.09
N GLU A 36 -9.72 1.19 -10.02
CA GLU A 36 -10.77 1.54 -10.97
C GLU A 36 -11.83 2.39 -10.26
N PHE A 37 -12.37 3.38 -10.97
CA PHE A 37 -13.49 4.17 -10.46
C PHE A 37 -14.49 4.42 -11.58
N ASN A 38 -15.77 4.51 -11.21
CA ASN A 38 -16.81 4.87 -12.15
C ASN A 38 -16.68 6.35 -12.53
N ALA A 39 -16.43 6.62 -13.81
CA ALA A 39 -16.28 7.97 -14.36
C ALA A 39 -17.56 8.49 -15.06
N ALA A 40 -18.75 8.10 -14.61
CA ALA A 40 -20.02 8.65 -15.07
C ALA A 40 -20.22 10.10 -14.59
N LEU A 41 -19.55 11.04 -15.27
CA LEU A 41 -19.51 12.46 -14.91
C LEU A 41 -20.17 13.33 -15.97
N ALA A 42 -20.81 14.42 -15.54
CA ALA A 42 -21.43 15.38 -16.45
C ALA A 42 -20.41 16.00 -17.44
N PRO A 43 -20.86 16.42 -18.64
CA PRO A 43 -20.00 17.11 -19.61
C PRO A 43 -19.44 18.41 -19.04
N LEU A 44 -18.24 18.79 -19.49
CA LEU A 44 -17.61 20.04 -19.08
C LEU A 44 -18.17 21.22 -19.89
N ARG A 45 -18.15 22.41 -19.28
CA ARG A 45 -18.42 23.67 -19.99
C ARG A 45 -17.31 23.95 -21.00
N ALA A 46 -17.63 24.69 -22.06
CA ALA A 46 -16.64 25.13 -23.02
C ALA A 46 -15.47 25.88 -22.33
N GLY A 47 -14.24 25.54 -22.69
CA GLY A 47 -13.01 26.10 -22.10
C GLY A 47 -12.56 25.48 -20.77
N TRP A 48 -13.28 24.48 -20.23
CA TRP A 48 -12.89 23.81 -18.99
C TRP A 48 -12.11 22.51 -19.25
N SER A 49 -11.24 22.15 -18.30
CA SER A 49 -10.56 20.85 -18.24
C SER A 49 -10.85 20.12 -16.93
N ARG A 50 -10.71 18.80 -16.93
CA ARG A 50 -10.88 17.94 -15.74
C ARG A 50 -9.58 17.20 -15.47
N ARG A 51 -9.23 17.10 -14.18
CA ARG A 51 -8.10 16.33 -13.69
C ARG A 51 -8.60 15.37 -12.62
N PHE A 52 -8.07 14.16 -12.63
CA PHE A 52 -8.26 13.19 -11.56
C PHE A 52 -6.99 13.17 -10.73
N VAL A 53 -7.13 13.14 -9.41
CA VAL A 53 -6.02 13.08 -8.48
C VAL A 53 -6.22 11.85 -7.62
N LEU A 54 -5.18 11.03 -7.54
CA LEU A 54 -5.08 9.94 -6.57
C LEU A 54 -4.24 10.43 -5.41
N GLU A 55 -4.82 10.46 -4.22
CA GLU A 55 -4.10 10.67 -2.97
C GLU A 55 -3.78 9.30 -2.37
N ALA A 56 -2.50 9.06 -2.09
CA ALA A 56 -2.03 7.85 -1.44
C ALA A 56 -1.35 8.20 -0.12
N ASN A 57 -1.68 7.49 0.95
CA ASN A 57 -1.03 7.59 2.25
C ASN A 57 -0.27 6.28 2.49
N GLY A 58 1.06 6.37 2.58
CA GLY A 58 1.88 5.18 2.70
C GLY A 58 3.33 5.52 3.03
N TRP A 59 4.14 4.47 3.05
CA TRP A 59 5.54 4.53 3.39
C TRP A 59 6.36 3.86 2.30
N ALA A 60 7.56 4.37 2.09
CA ALA A 60 8.58 3.73 1.27
C ALA A 60 9.74 3.35 2.17
N LYS A 61 10.17 2.09 2.10
CA LYS A 61 11.41 1.60 2.70
C LYS A 61 12.35 1.25 1.56
N ASP A 62 13.55 1.83 1.57
CA ASP A 62 14.59 1.49 0.61
C ASP A 62 15.54 0.42 1.20
N MET A 63 16.51 0.00 0.39
CA MET A 63 17.53 -0.97 0.78
C MET A 63 18.94 -0.34 0.88
N ASP A 64 19.03 0.97 1.13
CA ASP A 64 20.32 1.67 1.22
C ASP A 64 21.18 1.12 2.38
N LEU A 65 22.51 1.18 2.24
CA LEU A 65 23.47 0.71 3.25
C LEU A 65 23.26 1.34 4.63
N TYR A 66 22.74 2.57 4.68
CA TYR A 66 22.49 3.30 5.91
C TYR A 66 21.03 3.20 6.40
N THR A 67 20.18 2.44 5.69
CA THR A 67 18.81 2.18 6.13
C THR A 67 18.80 1.11 7.19
N ARG A 68 18.21 1.43 8.35
CA ARG A 68 18.02 0.47 9.43
C ARG A 68 17.07 -0.64 8.96
N ASP A 69 17.43 -1.88 9.25
CA ASP A 69 16.66 -3.07 8.85
C ASP A 69 16.41 -3.11 7.33
N ARG A 70 17.37 -2.63 6.52
CA ARG A 70 17.26 -2.50 5.05
C ARG A 70 16.87 -3.80 4.34
N ASP A 71 17.24 -4.95 4.89
CA ASP A 71 17.04 -6.25 4.26
C ASP A 71 15.68 -6.91 4.60
N THR A 72 14.90 -6.32 5.51
CA THR A 72 13.58 -6.84 5.94
C THR A 72 12.47 -5.79 5.80
N LEU A 73 11.21 -6.22 5.64
CA LEU A 73 10.06 -5.32 5.71
C LEU A 73 9.88 -4.77 7.13
N ASP A 74 10.01 -5.64 8.12
CA ASP A 74 9.90 -5.24 9.52
C ASP A 74 11.04 -4.30 9.94
N PRO A 75 10.77 -3.42 10.93
CA PRO A 75 9.47 -3.16 11.52
C PRO A 75 8.56 -2.34 10.59
N LEU A 76 7.26 -2.67 10.55
CA LEU A 76 6.27 -1.83 9.87
C LEU A 76 6.06 -0.50 10.63
N PRO A 77 5.83 0.61 9.91
CA PRO A 77 5.57 1.91 10.53
C PRO A 77 4.22 1.91 11.23
N VAL A 78 4.17 2.54 12.40
CA VAL A 78 2.96 2.68 13.21
C VAL A 78 2.79 4.14 13.65
N SER A 79 1.58 4.67 13.50
CA SER A 79 1.22 6.01 13.99
C SER A 79 0.43 5.96 15.29
N GLY A 80 -0.06 4.78 15.68
CA GLY A 80 -0.85 4.58 16.89
C GLY A 80 -2.34 4.82 16.69
N ARG A 81 -2.81 4.95 15.44
CA ARG A 81 -4.21 5.29 15.12
C ARG A 81 -5.18 4.15 15.44
N ASN A 82 -4.87 2.92 15.05
CA ASN A 82 -5.75 1.77 15.30
C ASN A 82 -5.01 0.43 15.22
N ALA A 83 -4.38 0.02 16.32
CA ALA A 83 -3.59 -1.21 16.37
C ALA A 83 -4.41 -2.49 16.08
N GLU A 84 -5.64 -2.58 16.61
CA GLU A 84 -6.49 -3.76 16.41
C GLU A 84 -6.87 -3.94 14.93
N MET A 85 -7.28 -2.86 14.27
CA MET A 85 -7.62 -2.89 12.85
C MET A 85 -6.40 -3.26 12.00
N ARG A 86 -5.26 -2.60 12.24
CA ARG A 86 -3.98 -2.92 11.60
C ARG A 86 -3.66 -4.39 11.70
N ASP A 87 -3.66 -4.95 12.91
CA ASP A 87 -3.23 -6.34 13.14
C ASP A 87 -4.15 -7.32 12.43
N ARG A 88 -5.47 -7.09 12.51
CA ARG A 88 -6.49 -7.91 11.84
C ARG A 88 -6.33 -7.89 10.31
N LEU A 89 -6.13 -6.70 9.73
CA LEU A 89 -6.00 -6.57 8.28
C LEU A 89 -4.66 -7.09 7.77
N ASN A 90 -3.55 -6.79 8.45
CA ASN A 90 -2.24 -7.30 8.07
C ASN A 90 -2.22 -8.83 8.14
N GLN A 91 -2.78 -9.45 9.19
CA GLN A 91 -2.88 -10.92 9.28
C GLN A 91 -3.73 -11.53 8.14
N ARG A 92 -4.79 -10.82 7.72
CA ARG A 92 -5.68 -11.29 6.66
C ARG A 92 -5.06 -11.18 5.27
N TYR A 93 -4.31 -10.13 4.98
CA TYR A 93 -3.93 -9.79 3.61
C TYR A 93 -2.43 -9.94 3.31
N ASN A 94 -1.57 -9.78 4.32
CA ASN A 94 -0.11 -9.89 4.16
C ASN A 94 0.34 -11.32 4.43
N GLN A 95 0.14 -12.17 3.42
CA GLN A 95 0.33 -13.63 3.54
C GLN A 95 1.40 -14.18 2.60
N ARG A 96 1.93 -13.35 1.69
CA ARG A 96 2.91 -13.78 0.70
C ARG A 96 4.31 -13.59 1.24
N SER A 97 4.94 -14.68 1.64
CA SER A 97 6.32 -14.67 2.12
C SER A 97 7.31 -14.43 0.99
N TRP A 98 8.25 -13.52 1.22
CA TRP A 98 9.47 -13.36 0.44
C TRP A 98 10.68 -13.54 1.36
N HIS A 99 11.68 -14.30 0.92
CA HIS A 99 12.80 -14.70 1.76
C HIS A 99 14.09 -13.89 1.56
N GLY A 100 14.05 -12.85 0.73
CA GLY A 100 15.23 -12.03 0.40
C GLY A 100 16.14 -12.71 -0.61
N GLY A 101 16.78 -11.90 -1.46
CA GLY A 101 17.71 -12.31 -2.49
C GLY A 101 18.39 -11.11 -3.11
#